data_AF-A0A973UMK4-F1
#
_entry.id   AF-A0A973UMK4-F1
#
_cell.length_a   1.000
_cell.length_b   1.000
_cell.length_c   1.000
_cell.angle_alpha   90.00
_cell.angle_beta   90.00
_cell.angle_gamma   90.00
#
_symmetry.space_group_name_H-M   'P 1'
#
loop_
_entity.id
_entity.type
_entity.pdbx_description
1 polymer ?
#
loop_
_entity_poly.entity_id
_entity_poly.type
_entity_poly.pdbx_seq_one_letter_code
_entity_poly.pdbx_strand_id
1 'polypeptide(L)' 'MSDKTLLNAPLHELDPAIAAALDAELERQQSTLEMIASENFAPVAVMEAQGSVLTNKYAEG' A
#
# COMPACT_ATOMS: atom_id res chain seq x y z
N MET A 1 -18.47 14.95 13.06
CA MET A 1 -17.19 14.22 13.18
C MET A 1 -16.26 14.80 12.13
N SER A 2 -15.12 15.34 12.54
CA SER A 2 -14.35 16.29 11.73
C SER A 2 -13.65 15.60 10.56
N ASP A 3 -13.95 16.02 9.32
CA ASP A 3 -13.34 15.59 8.04
C ASP A 3 -11.81 15.55 8.05
N LYS A 4 -11.17 16.36 8.93
CA LYS A 4 -9.73 16.35 9.15
C LYS A 4 -9.15 14.98 9.54
N THR A 5 -9.99 14.10 10.09
CA THR A 5 -9.59 12.77 10.59
C THR A 5 -9.50 11.75 9.46
N LEU A 6 -10.42 11.76 8.48
CA LEU A 6 -10.45 10.73 7.43
C LEU A 6 -9.26 10.82 6.47
N LEU A 7 -8.86 12.03 6.07
CA LEU A 7 -7.81 12.22 5.06
C LEU A 7 -6.39 12.00 5.59
N ASN A 8 -6.20 12.01 6.91
CA ASN A 8 -4.87 11.93 7.53
C ASN A 8 -4.72 10.76 8.51
N ALA A 9 -5.79 10.02 8.81
CA ALA A 9 -5.70 8.83 9.64
C ALA A 9 -4.86 7.77 8.94
N PRO A 10 -3.95 7.08 9.65
CA PRO A 10 -3.22 5.96 9.10
C PRO A 10 -4.19 4.80 8.80
N LEU A 11 -3.86 3.98 7.80
CA LEU A 11 -4.74 2.90 7.33
C LEU A 11 -5.15 1.94 8.46
N HIS A 12 -4.25 1.59 9.38
CA HIS A 12 -4.57 0.68 10.48
C HIS A 12 -5.56 1.25 11.51
N GLU A 13 -5.72 2.58 11.59
CA GLU A 13 -6.74 3.21 12.43
C GLU A 13 -8.06 3.34 11.66
N LEU A 14 -7.99 3.70 10.37
CA LEU A 14 -9.17 3.92 9.53
C LEU A 14 -9.85 2.62 9.11
N ASP A 15 -9.05 1.62 8.72
CA ASP A 15 -9.47 0.29 8.28
C ASP A 15 -8.49 -0.80 8.79
N PRO A 16 -8.63 -1.22 10.06
CA PRO A 16 -7.82 -2.29 10.64
C PRO A 16 -7.93 -3.63 9.89
N ALA A 17 -9.06 -3.91 9.23
CA ALA A 17 -9.26 -5.18 8.54
C ALA A 17 -8.40 -5.26 7.28
N ILE A 18 -8.33 -4.18 6.50
CA ILE A 18 -7.44 -4.10 5.34
C ILE A 18 -5.98 -4.07 5.76
N ALA A 19 -5.63 -3.34 6.83
CA ALA A 19 -4.26 -3.35 7.36
C ALA A 19 -3.80 -4.78 7.73
N ALA A 20 -4.64 -5.54 8.44
CA ALA A 20 -4.35 -6.93 8.79
C ALA A 20 -4.20 -7.84 7.55
N ALA A 21 -4.98 -7.60 6.49
CA ALA A 21 -4.85 -8.34 5.24
C ALA A 21 -3.52 -8.06 4.52
N LEU A 22 -3.04 -6.81 4.56
CA LEU A 22 -1.74 -6.43 4.00
C LEU A 22 -0.58 -7.07 4.79
N ASP A 23 -0.67 -7.07 6.12
CA ASP A 23 0.34 -7.70 6.98
C ASP A 23 0.40 -9.22 6.73
N ALA A 24 -0.75 -9.87 6.58
CA ALA A 24 -0.82 -11.30 6.25
C ALA A 24 -0.23 -11.62 4.86
N GLU A 25 -0.44 -10.76 3.87
CA GLU A 25 0.17 -10.95 2.54
C GLU A 25 1.68 -10.70 2.57
N LEU A 26 2.15 -9.73 3.34
CA LEU A 26 3.59 -9.51 3.54
C LEU A 26 4.24 -10.76 4.17
N GLU A 27 3.63 -11.34 5.20
CA GLU A 27 4.09 -12.58 5.80
C GLU A 27 4.08 -13.73 4.78
N ARG A 28 3.02 -13.88 3.98
CA ARG A 28 2.93 -14.90 2.93
C ARG A 28 4.08 -14.78 1.93
N GLN A 29 4.36 -13.57 1.43
CA GLN A 29 5.44 -13.30 0.48
C GLN A 29 6.82 -13.58 1.07
N GLN A 30 7.03 -13.26 2.35
CA GLN A 30 8.32 -13.49 3.03
C GLN A 30 8.55 -14.96 3.41
N SER A 31 7.48 -15.73 3.63
CA SER A 31 7.55 -17.13 4.08
C SER A 31 7.40 -18.15 2.95
N THR A 32 7.08 -17.71 1.74
CA THR A 32 6.85 -18.58 0.57
C THR A 32 7.97 -18.44 -0.45
N LEU A 33 8.39 -19.57 -1.05
CA LEU A 33 9.24 -19.53 -2.24
C LEU A 33 8.40 -19.15 -3.47
N GLU A 34 8.52 -17.91 -3.92
CA GLU A 34 7.84 -17.43 -5.11
C GLU A 34 8.55 -17.88 -6.38
N MET A 35 7.87 -18.67 -7.21
CA MET A 35 8.43 -19.27 -8.45
C MET A 35 7.72 -18.80 -9.72
N ILE A 36 6.84 -17.80 -9.62
CA ILE A 36 6.18 -17.23 -10.78
C ILE A 36 7.18 -16.30 -11.47
N ALA A 37 7.66 -16.71 -12.65
CA ALA A 37 8.76 -16.03 -13.33
C ALA A 37 8.50 -14.56 -13.71
N SER A 38 7.23 -14.15 -13.78
CA SER A 38 6.82 -12.78 -14.09
C SER A 38 6.63 -11.90 -12.86
N GLU A 39 6.63 -12.47 -11.66
CA GLU A 39 6.50 -11.72 -10.40
C GLU A 39 7.86 -11.27 -9.86
N ASN A 40 7.86 -10.20 -9.06
CA ASN A 40 9.07 -9.64 -8.46
C ASN A 40 8.72 -8.81 -7.22
N PHE A 41 9.72 -8.52 -6.39
CA PHE A 41 9.59 -7.62 -5.25
C PHE A 41 10.04 -6.19 -5.62
N ALA A 42 9.12 -5.24 -5.53
CA ALA A 42 9.43 -3.84 -5.82
C ALA A 42 10.35 -3.23 -4.71
N PRO A 43 11.34 -2.40 -5.06
CA PRO A 43 12.10 -1.64 -4.06
C PRO A 43 11.20 -0.69 -3.26
N VAL A 44 11.55 -0.45 -1.99
CA VAL A 44 10.80 0.47 -1.11
C VAL A 44 10.62 1.86 -1.72
N ALA A 45 11.66 2.40 -2.36
CA ALA A 45 11.60 3.71 -3.03
C ALA A 45 10.52 3.77 -4.15
N VAL A 46 10.23 2.64 -4.82
CA VAL A 46 9.16 2.58 -5.82
C VAL A 46 7.79 2.60 -5.14
N MET A 47 7.62 1.88 -4.03
CA MET A 47 6.38 1.87 -3.25
C MET A 47 6.09 3.25 -2.63
N GLU A 48 7.12 3.95 -2.14
CA GLU A 48 7.00 5.33 -1.63
C GLU A 48 6.49 6.29 -2.72
N ALA A 49 7.03 6.20 -3.93
CA ALA A 49 6.57 7.00 -5.06
C ALA A 49 5.12 6.65 -5.46
N GLN A 50 4.78 5.36 -5.48
CA GLN A 50 3.44 4.86 -5.82
C GLN A 50 2.38 5.33 -4.82
N GLY A 51 2.70 5.36 -3.52
CA GLY A 51 1.82 5.83 -2.45
C GLY A 51 1.79 7.35 -2.24
N SER A 52 2.35 8.13 -3.18
CA SER A 52 2.54 9.57 -3.01
C SER A 52 1.33 10.41 -3.45
N VAL A 53 1.40 11.71 -3.17
CA VAL A 53 0.42 12.73 -3.57
C VAL A 53 0.22 12.85 -5.10
N LEU A 54 1.04 12.19 -5.91
CA LEU A 54 0.88 12.17 -7.38
C LEU A 54 -0.47 11.59 -7.81
N THR A 55 -1.08 10.71 -7.00
CA THR A 55 -2.41 10.15 -7.26
C THR A 55 -3.52 11.21 -7.34
N ASN A 56 -3.32 12.38 -6.73
CA ASN A 56 -4.32 13.46 -6.74
C ASN A 56 -4.40 14.19 -8.08
N LYS A 57 -3.43 13.99 -8.99
CA LYS A 57 -3.28 14.83 -10.16
C LYS A 57 -3.93 14.23 -11.40
N TYR A 58 -4.80 15.01 -12.03
CA TYR A 58 -5.18 14.84 -13.43
C TYR A 58 -4.15 15.53 -14.34
N ALA A 59 -3.55 14.82 -15.30
CA ALA A 59 -2.41 15.31 -16.09
C ALA A 59 -2.51 14.94 -17.57
N GLU A 60 -3.60 15.38 -18.23
CA GLU A 60 -3.67 15.38 -19.69
C GLU A 60 -2.68 16.39 -20.28
N GLY A 61 -2.15 16.07 -21.46
CA GLY A 61 -1.07 16.79 -22.14
C GLY A 61 -1.41 18.19 -22.62
#